data_AF-A0A928MRD9-F1
#
_entry.id   AF-A0A928MRD9-F1
#
_cell.length_a   1.000
_cell.length_b   1.000
_cell.length_c   1.000
_cell.angle_alpha   90.00
_cell.angle_beta   90.00
_cell.angle_gamma   90.00
#
_symmetry.space_group_name_H-M   'P 1'
#
loop_
_entity.id
_entity.type
_entity.pdbx_description
1 polymer ?
#
loop_
_entity_poly.entity_id
_entity_poly.type
_entity_poly.pdbx_seq_one_letter_code
_entity_poly.pdbx_strand_id
1 'polypeptide(L)'
;MQINAELGKVFDVVFFTSHYYDPSSLEDYCRANGISPELFTTPFKEVREQVEPISSLFLPLVAQDDMKKTVLAYLLEEFIVRESITFNEYLSLFDESDLLFGKLVYTLFRGKDEDTRNALIARDLPTWYKVCGESSLPNELAVSLMYFAAQYRVVLPEIKRDLRKIYTAVANYHKLHQDMVDKTLAILGERESLEAVVKHNSPDATPKDADRLTVSVALMNPLMTFWHKAESDNRLICGPEFALGYDLHQVPPAATIADFAISCGSRHRMEILYKFREHGMLTAAQIARLMGFSAPMAWRYVEMLHQNKVLYISRQEAKNIYYSLNPEFFKSVRRSLDDFMTYFE
;
A
#
# COMPACT_ATOMS: atom_id res chain seq x y z
N MET A 1 -8.59 6.42 -21.60
CA MET A 1 -8.30 5.22 -20.79
C MET A 1 -7.70 4.13 -21.67
N GLN A 2 -6.48 3.70 -21.35
CA GLN A 2 -5.82 2.51 -21.91
C GLN A 2 -5.74 1.44 -20.82
N ILE A 3 -5.70 0.16 -21.21
CA ILE A 3 -5.62 -0.96 -20.27
C ILE A 3 -4.26 -1.62 -20.43
N ASN A 4 -3.52 -1.75 -19.32
CA ASN A 4 -2.26 -2.46 -19.27
C ASN A 4 -2.35 -3.60 -18.26
N ALA A 5 -2.71 -4.80 -18.73
CA ALA A 5 -2.82 -5.98 -17.87
C ALA A 5 -1.46 -6.46 -17.31
N GLU A 6 -0.34 -6.06 -17.91
CA GLU A 6 0.99 -6.50 -17.48
C GLU A 6 1.43 -5.83 -16.19
N LEU A 7 1.20 -4.53 -16.07
CA LEU A 7 1.62 -3.75 -14.90
C LEU A 7 1.08 -4.32 -13.57
N GLY A 8 -0.18 -4.76 -13.56
CA GLY A 8 -0.84 -5.33 -12.39
C GLY A 8 -0.30 -6.70 -12.02
N LYS A 9 0.09 -7.51 -13.01
CA LYS A 9 0.80 -8.77 -12.77
C LYS A 9 2.19 -8.51 -12.20
N VAL A 10 2.92 -7.52 -12.71
CA VAL A 10 4.23 -7.13 -12.14
C VAL A 10 4.08 -6.68 -10.68
N PHE A 11 3.05 -5.88 -10.40
CA PHE A 11 2.71 -5.47 -9.05
C PHE A 11 2.47 -6.68 -8.14
N ASP A 12 1.64 -7.63 -8.59
CA ASP A 12 1.32 -8.84 -7.83
C ASP A 12 2.53 -9.75 -7.59
N VAL A 13 3.48 -9.83 -8.53
CA VAL A 13 4.76 -10.53 -8.33
C VAL A 13 5.56 -9.89 -7.19
N VAL A 14 5.64 -8.56 -7.16
CA VAL A 14 6.34 -7.82 -6.11
C VAL A 14 5.62 -7.94 -4.76
N PHE A 15 4.30 -7.89 -4.76
CA PHE A 15 3.49 -8.10 -3.56
C PHE A 15 3.68 -9.51 -2.99
N PHE A 16 3.53 -10.55 -3.84
CA PHE A 16 3.70 -11.94 -3.43
C PHE A 16 5.10 -12.20 -2.83
N THR A 17 6.14 -11.74 -3.52
CA THR A 17 7.53 -11.92 -3.04
C THR A 17 7.79 -11.18 -1.73
N SER A 18 7.25 -9.97 -1.55
CA SER A 18 7.42 -9.18 -0.33
C SER A 18 6.81 -9.85 0.91
N HIS A 19 5.75 -10.65 0.74
CA HIS A 19 5.06 -11.35 1.83
C HIS A 19 5.36 -12.87 1.86
N TYR A 20 6.24 -13.38 0.98
CA TYR A 20 6.54 -14.81 0.86
C TYR A 20 7.10 -15.42 2.16
N TYR A 21 8.06 -14.73 2.78
CA TYR A 21 8.77 -15.21 3.97
C TYR A 21 8.06 -14.84 5.28
N ASP A 22 7.24 -13.79 5.27
CA ASP A 22 6.46 -13.35 6.42
C ASP A 22 4.99 -13.08 6.00
N PRO A 23 4.20 -14.14 5.77
CA PRO A 23 2.79 -13.99 5.44
C PRO A 23 1.94 -13.51 6.63
N SER A 24 2.42 -13.65 7.87
CA SER A 24 1.74 -13.17 9.07
C SER A 24 1.51 -11.66 9.05
N SER A 25 2.41 -10.90 8.41
CA SER A 25 2.26 -9.46 8.20
C SER A 25 0.93 -9.06 7.53
N LEU A 26 0.39 -9.90 6.65
CA LEU A 26 -0.91 -9.66 6.00
C LEU A 26 -2.08 -9.86 6.97
N GLU A 27 -2.01 -10.88 7.82
CA GLU A 27 -3.03 -11.15 8.83
C GLU A 27 -3.08 -10.04 9.88
N ASP A 28 -1.91 -9.53 10.29
CA ASP A 28 -1.79 -8.42 11.23
C ASP A 28 -2.34 -7.11 10.64
N TYR A 29 -2.03 -6.83 9.36
CA TYR A 29 -2.63 -5.70 8.65
C TYR A 29 -4.16 -5.81 8.59
N CYS A 30 -4.70 -6.99 8.27
CA CYS A 30 -6.14 -7.21 8.23
C CYS A 30 -6.79 -6.99 9.60
N ARG A 31 -6.19 -7.53 10.67
CA ARG A 31 -6.66 -7.36 12.04
C ARG A 31 -6.67 -5.90 12.46
N ALA A 32 -5.63 -5.14 12.12
CA ALA A 32 -5.52 -3.72 12.45
C ALA A 32 -6.59 -2.85 11.77
N ASN A 33 -7.06 -3.27 10.59
CA ASN A 33 -8.00 -2.50 9.77
C ASN A 33 -9.43 -3.09 9.77
N GLY A 34 -9.69 -4.16 10.55
CA GLY A 34 -11.02 -4.78 10.63
C GLY A 34 -11.46 -5.52 9.36
N ILE A 35 -10.50 -5.89 8.50
CA ILE A 35 -10.74 -6.58 7.23
C ILE A 35 -10.64 -8.09 7.45
N SER A 36 -11.38 -8.89 6.67
CA SER A 36 -11.16 -10.33 6.69
C SER A 36 -9.76 -10.68 6.16
N PRO A 37 -8.95 -11.47 6.89
CA PRO A 37 -7.68 -12.02 6.38
C PRO A 37 -7.85 -12.88 5.13
N GLU A 38 -9.02 -13.49 4.91
CA GLU A 38 -9.29 -14.31 3.71
C GLU A 38 -9.11 -13.51 2.42
N LEU A 39 -9.34 -12.19 2.47
CA LEU A 39 -9.23 -11.30 1.33
C LEU A 39 -7.81 -11.29 0.73
N PHE A 40 -6.78 -11.32 1.58
CA PHE A 40 -5.37 -11.38 1.14
C PHE A 40 -4.81 -12.80 1.11
N THR A 41 -5.20 -13.64 2.07
CA THR A 41 -4.63 -14.97 2.21
C THR A 41 -5.11 -15.96 1.15
N THR A 42 -6.31 -15.79 0.59
CA THR A 42 -6.83 -16.68 -0.48
C THR A 42 -6.06 -16.52 -1.78
N PRO A 43 -5.95 -15.32 -2.39
CA PRO A 43 -5.11 -15.11 -3.57
C PRO A 43 -3.67 -15.58 -3.35
N PHE A 44 -3.13 -15.30 -2.16
CA PHE A 44 -1.76 -15.64 -1.83
C PHE A 44 -1.52 -17.15 -1.79
N LYS A 45 -2.43 -17.93 -1.17
CA LYS A 45 -2.33 -19.39 -1.11
C LYS A 45 -2.44 -20.04 -2.49
N GLU A 46 -3.40 -19.61 -3.32
CA GLU A 46 -3.61 -20.15 -4.67
C GLU A 46 -2.38 -19.94 -5.57
N VAL A 47 -1.72 -18.79 -5.48
CA VAL A 47 -0.46 -18.54 -6.20
C VAL A 47 0.66 -19.37 -5.58
N ARG A 48 0.78 -19.42 -4.25
CA ARG A 48 1.83 -20.17 -3.55
C ARG A 48 1.82 -21.66 -3.88
N GLU A 49 0.66 -22.28 -4.07
CA GLU A 49 0.54 -23.69 -4.46
C GLU A 49 1.11 -24.00 -5.85
N GLN A 50 1.24 -22.98 -6.71
CA GLN A 50 1.77 -23.11 -8.08
C GLN A 50 3.26 -22.79 -8.18
N VAL A 51 3.88 -22.26 -7.12
CA VAL A 51 5.28 -21.81 -7.11
C VAL A 51 6.10 -22.78 -6.28
N GLU A 52 7.15 -23.35 -6.89
CA GLU A 52 8.18 -24.10 -6.14
C GLU A 52 8.80 -23.20 -5.05
N PRO A 53 9.30 -23.77 -3.94
CA PRO A 53 9.91 -22.98 -2.87
C PRO A 53 10.92 -21.95 -3.40
N ILE A 54 10.65 -20.67 -3.15
CA ILE A 54 11.54 -19.57 -3.55
C ILE A 54 12.84 -19.67 -2.75
N SER A 55 13.97 -19.47 -3.44
CA SER A 55 15.29 -19.45 -2.84
C SER A 55 15.47 -18.31 -1.84
N SER A 56 16.09 -18.59 -0.69
CA SER A 56 16.46 -17.60 0.33
C SER A 56 17.36 -16.47 -0.19
N LEU A 57 17.91 -16.62 -1.40
CA LEU A 57 18.59 -15.54 -2.15
C LEU A 57 17.72 -14.29 -2.36
N PHE A 58 16.40 -14.39 -2.22
CA PHE A 58 15.49 -13.24 -2.27
C PHE A 58 15.44 -12.41 -1.00
N LEU A 59 15.83 -12.98 0.16
CA LEU A 59 15.73 -12.32 1.46
C LEU A 59 16.32 -10.89 1.46
N PRO A 60 17.51 -10.64 0.87
CA PRO A 60 18.05 -9.28 0.78
C PRO A 60 17.18 -8.27 0.03
N LEU A 61 16.35 -8.72 -0.91
CA LEU A 61 15.52 -7.86 -1.75
C LEU A 61 14.14 -7.58 -1.15
N VAL A 62 13.69 -8.44 -0.24
CA VAL A 62 12.35 -8.38 0.38
C VAL A 62 12.38 -8.04 1.86
N ALA A 63 13.56 -8.06 2.48
CA ALA A 63 13.73 -7.59 3.86
C ALA A 63 13.31 -6.12 4.00
N GLN A 64 12.59 -5.84 5.08
CA GLN A 64 12.19 -4.50 5.49
C GLN A 64 12.83 -4.16 6.84
N ASP A 65 13.13 -2.89 7.04
CA ASP A 65 13.51 -2.31 8.32
C ASP A 65 12.37 -1.38 8.76
N ASP A 66 11.67 -1.76 9.84
CA ASP A 66 10.64 -0.99 10.57
C ASP A 66 9.86 0.02 9.70
N MET A 67 8.91 -0.50 8.89
CA MET A 67 7.94 0.26 8.08
C MET A 67 8.40 0.76 6.69
N LYS A 68 9.54 0.29 6.16
CA LYS A 68 10.07 0.77 4.86
C LYS A 68 9.83 -0.20 3.70
N LYS A 69 9.74 0.36 2.48
CA LYS A 69 9.54 -0.38 1.23
C LYS A 69 10.71 -1.35 0.96
N THR A 70 10.39 -2.53 0.45
CA THR A 70 11.38 -3.52 -0.01
C THR A 70 12.17 -2.99 -1.20
N VAL A 71 13.34 -3.57 -1.49
CA VAL A 71 14.11 -3.23 -2.70
C VAL A 71 13.27 -3.51 -3.95
N LEU A 72 12.50 -4.60 -3.95
CA LEU A 72 11.59 -4.91 -5.06
C LEU A 72 10.50 -3.87 -5.27
N ALA A 73 9.91 -3.34 -4.20
CA ALA A 73 8.92 -2.25 -4.27
C ALA A 73 9.54 -0.95 -4.79
N TYR A 74 10.79 -0.65 -4.44
CA TYR A 74 11.51 0.48 -5.01
C TYR A 74 11.76 0.32 -6.53
N LEU A 75 12.19 -0.86 -6.97
CA LEU A 75 12.36 -1.13 -8.40
C LEU A 75 11.05 -1.04 -9.17
N LEU A 76 9.92 -1.43 -8.53
CA LEU A 76 8.60 -1.28 -9.10
C LEU A 76 8.24 0.20 -9.33
N GLU A 77 8.59 1.08 -8.40
CA GLU A 77 8.39 2.52 -8.59
C GLU A 77 9.24 3.07 -9.74
N GLU A 78 10.51 2.69 -9.83
CA GLU A 78 11.38 3.06 -10.96
C GLU A 78 10.82 2.53 -12.29
N PHE A 79 10.31 1.29 -12.30
CA PHE A 79 9.63 0.69 -13.45
C PHE A 79 8.39 1.49 -13.89
N ILE A 80 7.59 1.91 -12.92
CA ILE A 80 6.39 2.70 -13.14
C ILE A 80 6.76 4.08 -13.71
N VAL A 81 7.77 4.74 -13.16
CA VAL A 81 8.25 6.07 -13.57
C VAL A 81 8.86 6.06 -14.97
N ARG A 82 9.59 5.00 -15.33
CA ARG A 82 10.21 4.86 -16.67
C ARG A 82 9.24 4.59 -17.80
N GLU A 83 7.95 4.62 -17.51
CA GLU A 83 6.90 4.31 -18.44
C GLU A 83 6.98 2.88 -19.04
N SER A 84 7.73 1.97 -18.42
CA SER A 84 7.83 0.58 -18.84
C SER A 84 6.49 -0.16 -18.70
N ILE A 85 6.23 -1.14 -19.56
CA ILE A 85 4.90 -1.72 -19.75
C ILE A 85 4.91 -3.24 -19.52
N THR A 86 6.04 -3.91 -19.73
CA THR A 86 6.14 -5.38 -19.73
C THR A 86 6.96 -5.94 -18.57
N PHE A 87 6.69 -7.19 -18.20
CA PHE A 87 7.48 -7.87 -17.17
C PHE A 87 8.98 -8.04 -17.54
N ASN A 88 9.30 -8.19 -18.83
CA ASN A 88 10.71 -8.29 -19.25
C ASN A 88 11.46 -6.96 -19.06
N GLU A 89 10.81 -5.82 -19.26
CA GLU A 89 11.38 -4.50 -18.96
C GLU A 89 11.56 -4.29 -17.45
N TYR A 90 10.69 -4.89 -16.62
CA TYR A 90 10.90 -4.91 -15.17
C TYR A 90 12.15 -5.73 -14.82
N LEU A 91 12.31 -6.91 -15.42
CA LEU A 91 13.49 -7.74 -15.23
C LEU A 91 14.79 -7.09 -15.73
N SER A 92 14.75 -6.18 -16.70
CA SER A 92 15.96 -5.48 -17.15
C SER A 92 16.49 -4.48 -16.13
N LEU A 93 15.66 -3.99 -15.19
CA LEU A 93 16.15 -3.12 -14.10
C LEU A 93 17.16 -3.82 -13.18
N PHE A 94 17.10 -5.14 -13.13
CA PHE A 94 18.07 -5.94 -12.39
C PHE A 94 19.43 -6.01 -13.09
N ASP A 95 19.50 -5.78 -14.41
CA ASP A 95 20.78 -5.69 -15.13
C ASP A 95 21.54 -4.39 -14.81
N GLU A 96 20.87 -3.37 -14.27
CA GLU A 96 21.48 -2.14 -13.79
C GLU A 96 22.12 -2.36 -12.41
N SER A 97 23.23 -3.08 -12.40
CA SER A 97 23.79 -3.66 -11.17
C SER A 97 24.11 -2.64 -10.08
N ASP A 98 24.50 -1.44 -10.49
CA ASP A 98 24.92 -0.39 -9.56
C ASP A 98 23.71 0.33 -8.97
N LEU A 99 22.63 0.47 -9.76
CA LEU A 99 21.35 0.96 -9.27
C LEU A 99 20.77 -0.01 -8.23
N LEU A 100 20.72 -1.30 -8.53
CA LEU A 100 20.17 -2.31 -7.62
C LEU A 100 20.93 -2.37 -6.30
N PHE A 101 22.27 -2.41 -6.35
CA PHE A 101 23.09 -2.42 -5.14
C PHE A 101 22.98 -1.13 -4.35
N GLY A 102 23.01 0.02 -5.04
CA GLY A 102 22.81 1.32 -4.42
C GLY A 102 21.53 1.32 -3.60
N LYS A 103 20.41 0.94 -4.22
CA LYS A 103 19.10 0.89 -3.54
C LYS A 103 19.09 -0.10 -2.38
N LEU A 104 19.65 -1.29 -2.54
CA LEU A 104 19.77 -2.27 -1.45
C LEU A 104 20.53 -1.69 -0.25
N VAL A 105 21.68 -1.07 -0.48
CA VAL A 105 22.48 -0.45 0.58
C VAL A 105 21.72 0.71 1.24
N TYR A 106 21.08 1.57 0.46
CA TYR A 106 20.29 2.67 1.00
C TYR A 106 19.05 2.21 1.79
N THR A 107 18.42 1.10 1.40
CA THR A 107 17.26 0.55 2.10
C THR A 107 17.67 -0.07 3.44
N LEU A 108 18.73 -0.88 3.45
CA LEU A 108 19.10 -1.69 4.63
C LEU A 108 20.14 -1.03 5.56
N PHE A 109 20.95 -0.11 5.05
CA PHE A 109 22.06 0.52 5.80
C PHE A 109 21.97 2.06 5.80
N ARG A 110 20.77 2.62 5.67
CA ARG A 110 20.55 4.08 5.69
C ARG A 110 21.19 4.77 6.89
N GLY A 111 21.13 4.14 8.07
CA GLY A 111 21.65 4.69 9.32
C GLY A 111 23.18 4.72 9.45
N LYS A 112 23.91 4.16 8.48
CA LYS A 112 25.38 4.25 8.44
C LYS A 112 25.83 5.58 7.84
N ASP A 113 27.06 5.99 8.15
CA ASP A 113 27.68 7.17 7.54
C ASP A 113 27.91 6.99 6.03
N GLU A 114 28.18 8.11 5.34
CA GLU A 114 28.33 8.12 3.89
C GLU A 114 29.52 7.30 3.39
N ASP A 115 30.66 7.36 4.09
CA ASP A 115 31.85 6.59 3.73
C ASP A 115 31.58 5.08 3.81
N THR A 116 30.93 4.64 4.88
CA THR A 116 30.51 3.24 5.04
C THR A 116 29.54 2.82 3.93
N ARG A 117 28.54 3.64 3.59
CA ARG A 117 27.60 3.31 2.50
C ARG A 117 28.30 3.25 1.15
N ASN A 118 29.21 4.18 0.86
CA ASN A 118 29.96 4.19 -0.39
C ASN A 118 30.86 2.95 -0.51
N ALA A 119 31.50 2.52 0.59
CA ALA A 119 32.26 1.27 0.64
C ALA A 119 31.37 0.03 0.40
N LEU A 120 30.17 -0.02 1.00
CA LEU A 120 29.20 -1.09 0.76
C LEU A 120 28.72 -1.14 -0.69
N ILE A 121 28.44 0.01 -1.31
CA ILE A 121 28.05 0.14 -2.73
C ILE A 121 29.19 -0.32 -3.64
N ALA A 122 30.42 0.03 -3.31
CA ALA A 122 31.63 -0.46 -3.98
C ALA A 122 31.90 -1.97 -3.76
N ARG A 123 31.04 -2.65 -2.98
CA ARG A 123 31.12 -4.08 -2.64
C ARG A 123 32.40 -4.46 -1.88
N ASP A 124 32.88 -3.55 -1.03
CA ASP A 124 34.00 -3.83 -0.13
C ASP A 124 33.63 -4.91 0.91
N LEU A 125 34.06 -6.16 0.66
CA LEU A 125 33.69 -7.32 1.48
C LEU A 125 34.08 -7.19 2.97
N PRO A 126 35.25 -6.63 3.34
CA PRO A 126 35.58 -6.34 4.74
C PRO A 126 34.55 -5.43 5.41
N THR A 127 34.11 -4.35 4.74
CA THR A 127 33.06 -3.48 5.27
C THR A 127 31.72 -4.21 5.39
N TRP A 128 31.34 -5.02 4.40
CA TRP A 128 30.13 -5.87 4.49
C TRP A 128 30.17 -6.82 5.70
N TYR A 129 31.28 -7.53 5.89
CA TYR A 129 31.46 -8.44 7.02
C TYR A 129 31.34 -7.71 8.37
N LYS A 130 32.02 -6.56 8.50
CA LYS A 130 31.96 -5.73 9.70
C LYS A 130 30.54 -5.24 9.97
N VAL A 131 29.89 -4.63 8.97
CA VAL A 131 28.57 -4.01 9.12
C VAL A 131 27.50 -5.06 9.42
N CYS A 132 27.51 -6.20 8.73
CA CYS A 132 26.58 -7.29 9.01
C CYS A 132 26.83 -7.91 10.39
N GLY A 133 28.10 -8.08 10.79
CA GLY A 133 28.47 -8.63 12.10
C GLY A 133 28.16 -7.72 13.29
N GLU A 134 28.16 -6.40 13.09
CA GLU A 134 27.81 -5.40 14.12
C GLU A 134 26.32 -5.02 14.10
N SER A 135 25.56 -5.47 13.11
CA SER A 135 24.13 -5.13 12.97
C SER A 135 23.24 -6.01 13.84
N SER A 136 22.07 -5.48 14.22
CA SER A 136 20.99 -6.26 14.87
C SER A 136 20.16 -7.08 13.88
N LEU A 137 20.68 -7.34 12.67
CA LEU A 137 19.96 -8.10 11.65
C LEU A 137 19.84 -9.58 12.03
N PRO A 138 18.76 -10.26 11.64
CA PRO A 138 18.68 -11.72 11.77
C PRO A 138 19.87 -12.40 11.08
N ASN A 139 20.44 -13.43 11.72
CA ASN A 139 21.63 -14.14 11.22
C ASN A 139 21.44 -14.63 9.77
N GLU A 140 20.26 -15.15 9.43
CA GLU A 140 19.95 -15.63 8.09
C GLU A 140 19.99 -14.50 7.03
N LEU A 141 19.46 -13.32 7.38
CA LEU A 141 19.51 -12.15 6.52
C LEU A 141 20.94 -11.62 6.38
N ALA A 142 21.70 -11.55 7.47
CA ALA A 142 23.11 -11.13 7.45
C ALA A 142 23.96 -12.03 6.54
N VAL A 143 23.81 -13.36 6.65
CA VAL A 143 24.49 -14.33 5.77
C VAL A 143 24.06 -14.17 4.32
N SER A 144 22.75 -14.05 4.08
CA SER A 144 22.21 -13.86 2.72
C SER A 144 22.71 -12.58 2.08
N LEU A 145 22.84 -11.49 2.85
CA LEU A 145 23.39 -10.21 2.39
C LEU A 145 24.87 -10.32 2.02
N MET A 146 25.69 -10.96 2.86
CA MET A 146 27.11 -11.18 2.55
C MET A 146 27.28 -12.05 1.30
N TYR A 147 26.48 -13.11 1.17
CA TYR A 147 26.50 -13.96 -0.02
C TYR A 147 26.06 -13.20 -1.28
N PHE A 148 24.98 -12.42 -1.19
CA PHE A 148 24.50 -11.57 -2.27
C PHE A 148 25.57 -10.55 -2.70
N ALA A 149 26.25 -9.91 -1.75
CA ALA A 149 27.33 -8.96 -2.02
C ALA A 149 28.51 -9.62 -2.75
N ALA A 150 28.92 -10.82 -2.32
CA ALA A 150 30.06 -11.54 -2.87
C ALA A 150 29.78 -12.22 -4.22
N GLN A 151 28.57 -12.74 -4.42
CA GLN A 151 28.21 -13.61 -5.55
C GLN A 151 27.14 -13.01 -6.46
N TYR A 152 26.96 -11.69 -6.43
CA TYR A 152 25.90 -10.99 -7.14
C TYR A 152 25.68 -11.43 -8.59
N ARG A 153 26.77 -11.54 -9.39
CA ARG A 153 26.68 -11.90 -10.81
C ARG A 153 26.13 -13.31 -11.03
N VAL A 154 26.29 -14.19 -10.06
CA VAL A 154 25.78 -15.58 -10.08
C VAL A 154 24.35 -15.64 -9.53
N VAL A 155 24.08 -14.84 -8.49
CA VAL A 155 22.77 -14.80 -7.82
C VAL A 155 21.69 -14.14 -8.69
N LEU A 156 22.04 -13.11 -9.44
CA LEU A 156 21.07 -12.31 -10.20
C LEU A 156 20.32 -13.13 -11.28
N PRO A 157 20.97 -13.97 -12.11
CA PRO A 157 20.26 -14.87 -13.02
C PRO A 157 19.30 -15.83 -12.32
N GLU A 158 19.63 -16.32 -11.12
CA GLU A 158 18.74 -17.20 -10.35
C GLU A 158 17.51 -16.45 -9.84
N ILE A 159 17.69 -15.24 -9.31
CA ILE A 159 16.59 -14.36 -8.90
C ILE A 159 15.66 -14.08 -10.09
N LYS A 160 16.22 -13.76 -11.27
CA LYS A 160 15.42 -13.53 -12.48
C LYS A 160 14.65 -14.78 -12.91
N ARG A 161 15.28 -15.96 -12.83
CA ARG A 161 14.62 -17.24 -13.14
C ARG A 161 13.44 -17.48 -12.22
N ASP A 162 13.61 -17.27 -10.93
CA ASP A 162 12.56 -17.50 -9.94
C ASP A 162 11.44 -16.46 -10.06
N LEU A 163 11.76 -15.18 -10.32
CA LEU A 163 10.76 -14.15 -10.65
C LEU A 163 9.92 -14.53 -11.89
N ARG A 164 10.52 -15.15 -12.92
CA ARG A 164 9.77 -15.66 -14.08
C ARG A 164 8.81 -16.79 -13.72
N LYS A 165 9.21 -17.70 -12.82
CA LYS A 165 8.31 -18.76 -12.32
C LYS A 165 7.13 -18.17 -11.57
N ILE A 166 7.40 -17.22 -10.67
CA ILE A 166 6.37 -16.51 -9.90
C ILE A 166 5.43 -15.76 -10.83
N TYR A 167 5.97 -15.01 -11.79
CA TYR A 167 5.18 -14.29 -12.79
C TYR A 167 4.28 -15.24 -13.59
N THR A 168 4.75 -16.45 -13.91
CA THR A 168 3.93 -17.45 -14.60
C THR A 168 2.74 -17.89 -13.73
N ALA A 169 2.95 -18.14 -12.43
CA ALA A 169 1.88 -18.47 -11.50
C ALA A 169 0.88 -17.32 -11.32
N VAL A 170 1.38 -16.08 -11.19
CA VAL A 170 0.54 -14.87 -11.12
C VAL A 170 -0.25 -14.68 -12.40
N ALA A 171 0.36 -14.84 -13.57
CA ALA A 171 -0.33 -14.72 -14.86
C ALA A 171 -1.43 -15.78 -15.03
N ASN A 172 -1.21 -17.00 -14.53
CA ASN A 172 -2.23 -18.05 -14.50
C ASN A 172 -3.37 -17.69 -13.55
N TYR A 173 -3.07 -17.14 -12.37
CA TYR A 173 -4.07 -16.67 -11.42
C TYR A 173 -4.95 -15.56 -12.02
N HIS A 174 -4.34 -14.57 -12.69
CA HIS A 174 -5.06 -13.55 -13.45
C HIS A 174 -5.98 -14.12 -14.52
N LYS A 175 -5.49 -15.13 -15.26
CA LYS A 175 -6.28 -15.81 -16.28
C LYS A 175 -7.46 -16.58 -15.68
N LEU A 176 -7.27 -17.22 -14.53
CA LEU A 176 -8.33 -17.98 -13.84
C LEU A 176 -9.42 -17.06 -13.30
N HIS A 177 -9.04 -15.89 -12.80
CA HIS A 177 -9.91 -14.89 -12.19
C HIS A 177 -10.15 -13.67 -13.11
N GLN A 178 -10.15 -13.90 -14.42
CA GLN A 178 -10.34 -12.83 -15.43
C GLN A 178 -11.69 -12.13 -15.27
N ASP A 179 -12.72 -12.81 -14.77
CA ASP A 179 -14.02 -12.20 -14.51
C ASP A 179 -13.96 -11.11 -13.43
N MET A 180 -13.08 -11.26 -12.44
CA MET A 180 -12.85 -10.21 -11.43
C MET A 180 -12.17 -9.00 -12.09
N VAL A 181 -11.14 -9.24 -12.92
CA VAL A 181 -10.45 -8.19 -13.68
C VAL A 181 -11.45 -7.41 -14.54
N ASP A 182 -12.30 -8.11 -15.30
CA ASP A 182 -13.28 -7.50 -16.20
C ASP A 182 -14.32 -6.68 -15.42
N LYS A 183 -14.79 -7.17 -14.26
CA LYS A 183 -15.70 -6.43 -13.38
C LYS A 183 -15.05 -5.16 -12.85
N THR A 184 -13.81 -5.23 -12.37
CA THR A 184 -13.07 -4.06 -11.86
C THR A 184 -12.86 -3.03 -12.97
N LEU A 185 -12.47 -3.46 -14.17
CA LEU A 185 -12.32 -2.58 -15.32
C LEU A 185 -13.65 -1.97 -15.78
N ALA A 186 -14.76 -2.71 -15.69
CA ALA A 186 -16.08 -2.18 -16.01
C ALA A 186 -16.47 -1.04 -15.06
N ILE A 187 -16.24 -1.20 -13.75
CA ILE A 187 -16.47 -0.14 -12.75
C ILE A 187 -15.57 1.07 -13.06
N LEU A 188 -14.29 0.86 -13.33
CA LEU A 188 -13.34 1.95 -13.69
C LEU A 188 -13.63 2.57 -15.06
N GLY A 189 -14.39 1.88 -15.92
CA GLY A 189 -14.87 2.41 -17.20
C GLY A 189 -15.99 3.44 -17.03
N GLU A 190 -16.67 3.45 -15.89
CA GLU A 190 -17.63 4.50 -15.54
C GLU A 190 -16.88 5.79 -15.22
N ARG A 191 -17.22 6.88 -15.92
CA ARG A 191 -16.48 8.14 -15.83
C ARG A 191 -16.44 8.70 -14.40
N GLU A 192 -17.57 8.65 -13.71
CA GLU A 192 -17.70 9.13 -12.34
C GLU A 192 -16.80 8.34 -11.38
N SER A 193 -16.81 7.01 -11.50
CA SER A 193 -15.97 6.10 -10.73
C SER A 193 -14.48 6.36 -10.99
N LEU A 194 -14.08 6.53 -12.25
CA LEU A 194 -12.70 6.85 -12.61
C LEU A 194 -12.24 8.20 -12.05
N GLU A 195 -13.05 9.25 -12.19
CA GLU A 195 -12.73 10.57 -11.66
C GLU A 195 -12.64 10.57 -10.13
N ALA A 196 -13.52 9.82 -9.44
CA ALA A 196 -13.46 9.66 -8.00
C ALA A 196 -12.15 8.98 -7.57
N VAL A 197 -11.75 7.91 -8.26
CA VAL A 197 -10.50 7.17 -8.00
C VAL A 197 -9.27 8.06 -8.20
N VAL A 198 -9.22 8.79 -9.31
CA VAL A 198 -8.12 9.69 -9.63
C VAL A 198 -8.03 10.83 -8.61
N LYS A 199 -9.16 11.46 -8.29
CA LYS A 199 -9.22 12.56 -7.32
C LYS A 199 -8.85 12.13 -5.90
N HIS A 200 -9.21 10.90 -5.52
CA HIS A 200 -8.81 10.35 -4.24
C HIS A 200 -7.29 10.22 -4.12
N ASN A 201 -6.64 9.72 -5.16
CA ASN A 201 -5.20 9.50 -5.15
C ASN A 201 -4.39 10.76 -5.49
N SER A 202 -5.00 11.75 -6.13
CA SER A 202 -4.40 13.05 -6.46
C SER A 202 -5.46 14.15 -6.41
N PRO A 203 -5.61 14.86 -5.27
CA PRO A 203 -6.66 15.88 -5.10
C PRO A 203 -6.62 17.01 -6.13
N ASP A 204 -5.43 17.33 -6.64
CA ASP A 204 -5.19 18.37 -7.65
C ASP A 204 -5.38 17.86 -9.09
N ALA A 205 -5.78 16.60 -9.26
CA ALA A 205 -6.02 16.04 -10.59
C ALA A 205 -7.21 16.73 -11.27
N THR A 206 -7.02 17.02 -12.55
CA THR A 206 -8.01 17.63 -13.42
C THR A 206 -8.77 16.55 -14.19
N PRO A 207 -9.96 16.83 -14.75
CA PRO A 207 -10.67 15.88 -15.60
C PRO A 207 -9.83 15.36 -16.78
N LYS A 208 -8.86 16.15 -17.27
CA LYS A 208 -7.93 15.75 -18.34
C LYS A 208 -6.93 14.68 -17.90
N ASP A 209 -6.63 14.60 -16.60
CA ASP A 209 -5.73 13.58 -16.06
C ASP A 209 -6.35 12.17 -16.16
N ALA A 210 -7.69 12.06 -16.13
CA ALA A 210 -8.41 10.81 -16.35
C ALA A 210 -8.45 10.38 -17.84
N ASP A 211 -8.25 11.31 -18.77
CA ASP A 211 -8.26 11.01 -20.21
C ASP A 211 -6.97 10.29 -20.65
N ARG A 212 -5.84 10.69 -20.05
CA ARG A 212 -4.49 10.15 -20.28
C ARG A 212 -4.10 9.08 -19.26
N LEU A 213 -5.01 8.13 -19.05
CA LEU A 213 -4.84 7.14 -17.99
C LEU A 213 -4.64 5.74 -18.55
N THR A 214 -3.54 5.11 -18.17
CA THR A 214 -3.35 3.66 -18.23
C THR A 214 -3.77 3.02 -16.92
N VAL A 215 -4.73 2.11 -17.01
CA VAL A 215 -5.32 1.38 -15.88
C VAL A 215 -4.82 -0.06 -15.88
N SER A 216 -4.51 -0.56 -14.69
CA SER A 216 -4.21 -1.96 -14.45
C SER A 216 -4.90 -2.48 -13.20
N VAL A 217 -5.23 -3.77 -13.21
CA VAL A 217 -5.80 -4.47 -12.06
C VAL A 217 -4.75 -5.39 -11.42
N ALA A 218 -4.56 -5.29 -10.11
CA ALA A 218 -3.73 -6.18 -9.31
C ALA A 218 -4.63 -7.04 -8.41
N LEU A 219 -4.56 -8.36 -8.50
CA LEU A 219 -5.50 -9.25 -7.82
C LEU A 219 -5.01 -9.71 -6.45
N MET A 220 -3.70 -9.68 -6.18
CA MET A 220 -3.15 -10.17 -4.91
C MET A 220 -3.18 -9.11 -3.80
N ASN A 221 -3.19 -7.83 -4.16
CA ASN A 221 -3.48 -6.73 -3.25
C ASN A 221 -4.86 -6.12 -3.55
N PRO A 222 -5.93 -6.70 -3.02
CA PRO A 222 -7.30 -6.34 -3.38
C PRO A 222 -7.73 -4.92 -3.00
N LEU A 223 -7.05 -4.29 -2.05
CA LEU A 223 -7.38 -2.94 -1.59
C LEU A 223 -6.51 -1.85 -2.22
N MET A 224 -5.53 -2.23 -3.05
CA MET A 224 -4.55 -1.31 -3.60
C MET A 224 -5.21 -0.22 -4.44
N THR A 225 -4.76 1.01 -4.23
CA THR A 225 -4.89 2.09 -5.21
C THR A 225 -3.57 2.83 -5.28
N PHE A 226 -2.91 2.74 -6.43
CA PHE A 226 -1.66 3.42 -6.69
C PHE A 226 -1.83 4.33 -7.89
N TRP A 227 -1.47 5.60 -7.73
CA TRP A 227 -1.49 6.61 -8.79
C TRP A 227 -0.10 7.17 -9.03
N HIS A 228 0.26 7.27 -10.31
CA HIS A 228 1.45 8.01 -10.73
C HIS A 228 1.06 8.99 -11.84
N LYS A 229 1.29 10.28 -11.57
CA LYS A 229 1.15 11.34 -12.57
C LYS A 229 2.44 11.47 -13.36
N ALA A 230 2.39 11.27 -14.67
CA ALA A 230 3.52 11.46 -15.57
C ALA A 230 3.20 12.55 -16.61
N GLU A 231 4.21 13.03 -17.32
CA GLU A 231 4.01 14.06 -18.35
C GLU A 231 3.20 13.53 -19.54
N SER A 232 3.41 12.25 -19.89
CA SER A 232 2.85 11.64 -21.10
C SER A 232 1.62 10.78 -20.80
N ASP A 233 1.68 9.92 -19.77
CA ASP A 233 0.64 8.94 -19.44
C ASP A 233 0.54 8.68 -17.93
N ASN A 234 -0.61 9.01 -17.35
CA ASN A 234 -0.88 8.73 -15.95
C ASN A 234 -1.12 7.23 -15.76
N ARG A 235 -0.77 6.71 -14.59
CA ARG A 235 -0.89 5.29 -14.28
C ARG A 235 -1.72 5.08 -13.03
N LEU A 236 -2.68 4.17 -13.14
CA LEU A 236 -3.50 3.71 -12.03
C LEU A 236 -3.41 2.20 -11.92
N ILE A 237 -3.05 1.71 -10.74
CA ILE A 237 -3.13 0.29 -10.39
C ILE A 237 -4.18 0.15 -9.28
N CYS A 238 -5.18 -0.69 -9.50
CA CYS A 238 -6.29 -0.91 -8.57
C CYS A 238 -6.44 -2.40 -8.24
N GLY A 239 -6.81 -2.69 -6.99
CA GLY A 239 -7.29 -4.02 -6.60
C GLY A 239 -8.80 -4.18 -6.84
N PRO A 240 -9.33 -5.42 -6.88
CA PRO A 240 -10.77 -5.66 -7.06
C PRO A 240 -11.68 -5.06 -5.98
N GLU A 241 -11.17 -4.88 -4.77
CA GLU A 241 -11.86 -4.28 -3.62
C GLU A 241 -11.35 -2.85 -3.34
N PHE A 242 -10.88 -2.13 -4.36
CA PHE A 242 -10.32 -0.78 -4.22
C PHE A 242 -11.28 0.21 -3.52
N ALA A 243 -12.60 0.03 -3.67
CA ALA A 243 -13.60 0.83 -2.99
C ALA A 243 -13.55 0.65 -1.46
N LEU A 244 -13.36 -0.59 -0.99
CA LEU A 244 -13.11 -0.85 0.43
C LEU A 244 -11.79 -0.21 0.88
N GLY A 245 -10.77 -0.22 0.02
CA GLY A 245 -9.53 0.52 0.22
C GLY A 245 -9.77 2.02 0.45
N TYR A 246 -10.66 2.66 -0.33
CA TYR A 246 -11.06 4.04 -0.10
C TYR A 246 -11.78 4.25 1.21
N ASP A 247 -12.64 3.33 1.61
CA ASP A 247 -13.37 3.45 2.88
C ASP A 247 -12.45 3.31 4.10
N LEU A 248 -11.40 2.49 4.00
CA LEU A 248 -10.37 2.33 5.03
C LEU A 248 -9.40 3.51 5.06
N HIS A 249 -9.05 4.02 3.88
CA HIS A 249 -8.13 5.14 3.69
C HIS A 249 -8.87 6.39 3.28
N GLN A 250 -10.06 6.70 3.81
CA GLN A 250 -10.75 7.95 3.51
C GLN A 250 -9.84 9.11 3.94
N VAL A 251 -8.91 9.53 3.09
CA VAL A 251 -8.18 10.78 3.26
C VAL A 251 -9.24 11.81 2.94
N PRO A 252 -9.74 12.56 3.93
CA PRO A 252 -10.62 13.65 3.59
C PRO A 252 -9.82 14.59 2.67
N PRO A 253 -10.44 15.16 1.61
CA PRO A 253 -9.81 16.27 0.89
C PRO A 253 -9.33 17.28 1.92
N ALA A 254 -8.07 17.73 1.82
CA ALA A 254 -7.32 18.51 2.83
C ALA A 254 -8.23 19.18 3.88
N ALA A 255 -8.63 18.42 4.91
CA ALA A 255 -9.64 18.86 5.85
C ALA A 255 -9.12 20.11 6.55
N THR A 256 -9.87 21.19 6.43
CA THR A 256 -9.50 22.48 6.98
C THR A 256 -9.96 22.62 8.43
N ILE A 257 -9.47 23.65 9.12
CA ILE A 257 -10.00 24.04 10.43
C ILE A 257 -11.51 24.32 10.37
N ALA A 258 -12.00 24.89 9.26
CA ALA A 258 -13.42 25.16 9.08
C ALA A 258 -14.23 23.85 9.03
N ASP A 259 -13.74 22.84 8.31
CA ASP A 259 -14.37 21.52 8.24
C ASP A 259 -14.41 20.85 9.62
N PHE A 260 -13.33 20.99 10.40
CA PHE A 260 -13.31 20.53 11.79
C PHE A 260 -14.34 21.26 12.65
N ALA A 261 -14.43 22.59 12.56
CA ALA A 261 -15.40 23.36 13.33
C ALA A 261 -16.85 23.00 12.95
N ILE A 262 -17.13 22.83 11.66
CA ILE A 262 -18.45 22.42 11.16
C ILE A 262 -18.79 21.02 11.65
N SER A 263 -17.85 20.07 11.57
CA SER A 263 -18.09 18.65 11.81
C SER A 263 -18.03 18.25 13.27
N CYS A 264 -17.17 18.90 14.06
CA CYS A 264 -16.88 18.56 15.45
C CYS A 264 -17.30 19.65 16.43
N GLY A 265 -17.63 20.87 15.98
CA GLY A 265 -17.88 22.03 16.86
C GLY A 265 -19.12 21.96 17.76
N SER A 266 -19.84 20.83 17.82
CA SER A 266 -20.90 20.65 18.82
C SER A 266 -20.42 19.74 19.94
N ARG A 267 -20.77 20.09 21.19
CA ARG A 267 -20.49 19.28 22.38
C ARG A 267 -20.82 17.80 22.21
N HIS A 268 -22.04 17.47 21.76
CA HIS A 268 -22.47 16.08 21.59
C HIS A 268 -21.61 15.29 20.59
N ARG A 269 -21.16 15.94 19.49
CA ARG A 269 -20.28 15.30 18.51
C ARG A 269 -18.89 15.06 19.08
N MET A 270 -18.32 16.02 19.81
CA MET A 270 -17.05 15.79 20.52
C MET A 270 -17.15 14.63 21.52
N GLU A 271 -18.24 14.56 22.29
CA GLU A 271 -18.48 13.45 23.22
C GLU A 271 -18.61 12.10 22.50
N ILE A 272 -19.29 12.06 21.33
CA ILE A 272 -19.32 10.87 20.47
C ILE A 272 -17.92 10.46 20.01
N LEU A 273 -17.07 11.40 19.59
CA LEU A 273 -15.69 11.11 19.19
C LEU A 273 -14.88 10.52 20.35
N TYR A 274 -15.06 11.01 21.58
CA TYR A 274 -14.45 10.40 22.75
C TYR A 274 -14.92 8.96 22.98
N LYS A 275 -16.22 8.66 22.75
CA LYS A 275 -16.71 7.28 22.81
C LYS A 275 -16.11 6.36 21.76
N PHE A 276 -15.94 6.84 20.52
CA PHE A 276 -15.21 6.06 19.53
C PHE A 276 -13.72 5.88 19.90
N ARG A 277 -13.08 6.88 20.51
CA ARG A 277 -11.70 6.73 21.01
C ARG A 277 -11.58 5.70 22.14
N GLU A 278 -12.53 5.69 23.08
CA GLU A 278 -12.54 4.77 24.22
C GLU A 278 -12.83 3.32 23.81
N HIS A 279 -13.71 3.12 22.82
CA HIS A 279 -14.22 1.78 22.47
C HIS A 279 -13.77 1.26 21.10
N GLY A 280 -13.06 2.05 20.30
CA GLY A 280 -12.55 1.70 18.98
C GLY A 280 -13.61 1.69 17.87
N MET A 281 -14.58 0.78 17.94
CA MET A 281 -15.64 0.63 16.93
C MET A 281 -17.02 0.57 17.58
N LEU A 282 -17.97 1.34 17.06
CA LEU A 282 -19.33 1.41 17.61
C LEU A 282 -20.37 1.56 16.49
N THR A 283 -21.54 0.97 16.69
CA THR A 283 -22.74 1.24 15.89
C THR A 283 -23.48 2.48 16.39
N ALA A 284 -24.32 3.09 15.55
CA ALA A 284 -25.18 4.20 15.98
C ALA A 284 -26.10 3.82 17.15
N ALA A 285 -26.54 2.56 17.23
CA ALA A 285 -27.35 2.05 18.33
C ALA A 285 -26.55 1.95 19.65
N GLN A 286 -25.27 1.56 19.59
CA GLN A 286 -24.39 1.55 20.75
C GLN A 286 -24.08 2.97 21.23
N ILE A 287 -23.85 3.91 20.30
CA ILE A 287 -23.73 5.34 20.62
C ILE A 287 -24.99 5.85 21.32
N ALA A 288 -26.18 5.50 20.83
CA ALA A 288 -27.44 5.90 21.46
C ALA A 288 -27.51 5.48 22.94
N ARG A 289 -27.09 4.25 23.25
CA ARG A 289 -27.06 3.73 24.62
C ARG A 289 -26.01 4.42 25.49
N LEU A 290 -24.79 4.59 24.97
CA LEU A 290 -23.69 5.21 25.71
C LEU A 290 -23.94 6.70 26.02
N MET A 291 -24.63 7.39 25.11
CA MET A 291 -24.91 8.82 25.21
C MET A 291 -26.29 9.14 25.82
N GLY A 292 -27.15 8.14 26.02
CA GLY A 292 -28.54 8.35 26.44
C GLY A 292 -29.39 9.07 25.38
N PHE A 293 -29.04 8.96 24.09
CA PHE A 293 -29.76 9.57 22.98
C PHE A 293 -30.89 8.67 22.49
N SER A 294 -31.88 9.29 21.82
CA SER A 294 -32.81 8.53 20.99
C SER A 294 -32.06 7.93 19.79
N ALA A 295 -32.50 6.75 19.32
CA ALA A 295 -31.86 6.08 18.19
C ALA A 295 -31.79 6.97 16.91
N PRO A 296 -32.83 7.75 16.53
CA PRO A 296 -32.73 8.65 15.39
C PRO A 296 -31.70 9.78 15.58
N MET A 297 -31.56 10.28 16.81
CA MET A 297 -30.60 11.35 17.11
C MET A 297 -29.16 10.86 17.02
N ALA A 298 -28.87 9.69 17.60
CA ALA A 298 -27.56 9.06 17.49
C ALA A 298 -27.20 8.76 16.02
N TRP A 299 -28.16 8.20 15.26
CA TRP A 299 -27.97 7.96 13.83
C TRP A 299 -27.65 9.26 13.10
N ARG A 300 -28.41 10.34 13.31
CA ARG A 300 -28.15 11.63 12.66
C ARG A 300 -26.74 12.16 12.94
N TYR A 301 -26.25 12.07 14.18
CA TYR A 301 -24.90 12.53 14.51
C TYR A 301 -23.80 11.65 13.91
N VAL A 302 -23.95 10.33 13.99
CA VAL A 302 -22.99 9.37 13.42
C VAL A 302 -22.94 9.50 11.90
N GLU A 303 -24.12 9.59 11.25
CA GLU A 303 -24.25 9.79 9.82
C GLU A 303 -23.59 11.09 9.38
N MET A 304 -23.82 12.21 10.09
CA MET A 304 -23.19 13.48 9.75
C MET A 304 -21.67 13.46 9.95
N LEU A 305 -21.17 12.80 10.99
CA LEU A 305 -19.73 12.62 11.20
C LEU A 305 -19.10 11.73 10.11
N HIS A 306 -19.81 10.71 9.66
CA HIS A 306 -19.41 9.85 8.54
C HIS A 306 -19.42 10.60 7.20
N GLN A 307 -20.48 11.35 6.91
CA GLN A 307 -20.58 12.18 5.69
C GLN A 307 -19.45 13.21 5.61
N ASN A 308 -19.07 13.79 6.75
CA ASN A 308 -17.94 14.71 6.86
C ASN A 308 -16.58 14.00 7.03
N LYS A 309 -16.51 12.68 6.81
CA LYS A 309 -15.27 11.89 6.80
C LYS A 309 -14.51 11.87 8.14
N VAL A 310 -15.16 12.28 9.24
CA VAL A 310 -14.61 12.18 10.60
C VAL A 310 -14.65 10.73 11.10
N LEU A 311 -15.68 10.00 10.68
CA LEU A 311 -15.82 8.57 10.89
C LEU A 311 -15.76 7.84 9.54
N TYR A 312 -15.28 6.61 9.56
CA TYR A 312 -15.40 5.67 8.44
C TYR A 312 -16.13 4.41 8.88
N ILE A 313 -16.68 3.66 7.94
CA ILE A 313 -17.29 2.35 8.22
C ILE A 313 -16.14 1.34 8.35
N SER A 314 -15.92 0.85 9.58
CA SER A 314 -14.88 -0.13 9.85
C SER A 314 -15.35 -1.55 9.57
N ARG A 315 -16.65 -1.84 9.76
CA ARG A 315 -17.22 -3.17 9.57
C ARG A 315 -18.72 -3.11 9.33
N GLN A 316 -19.23 -3.99 8.48
CA GLN A 316 -20.68 -4.16 8.28
C GLN A 316 -21.08 -5.63 8.47
N GLU A 317 -22.01 -5.89 9.38
CA GLU A 317 -22.56 -7.22 9.66
C GLU A 317 -24.09 -7.20 9.56
N ALA A 318 -24.66 -7.84 8.55
CA ALA A 318 -26.09 -7.87 8.29
C ALA A 318 -26.74 -6.47 8.30
N LYS A 319 -27.46 -6.11 9.38
CA LYS A 319 -28.11 -4.81 9.56
C LYS A 319 -27.32 -3.83 10.45
N ASN A 320 -26.16 -4.23 10.96
CA ASN A 320 -25.33 -3.43 11.85
C ASN A 320 -24.14 -2.83 11.09
N ILE A 321 -24.01 -1.51 11.16
CA ILE A 321 -22.88 -0.77 10.61
C ILE A 321 -22.03 -0.26 11.78
N TYR A 322 -20.78 -0.69 11.84
CA TYR A 322 -19.79 -0.27 12.83
C TYR A 322 -18.91 0.82 12.23
N TYR A 323 -18.77 1.91 12.97
CA TYR A 323 -17.98 3.06 12.59
C TYR A 323 -16.73 3.16 13.47
N SER A 324 -15.68 3.78 12.96
CA SER A 324 -14.44 4.11 13.69
C SER A 324 -13.95 5.51 13.35
N LEU A 325 -13.11 6.08 14.21
CA LEU A 325 -12.47 7.38 13.96
C LEU A 325 -11.52 7.28 12.77
N ASN A 326 -11.62 8.22 11.86
CA ASN A 326 -10.69 8.34 10.75
C ASN A 326 -9.43 9.13 11.17
N PRO A 327 -8.25 8.49 11.36
CA PRO A 327 -7.05 9.18 11.82
C PRO A 327 -6.51 10.19 10.79
N GLU A 328 -6.74 9.96 9.49
CA GLU A 328 -6.26 10.85 8.43
C GLU A 328 -6.98 12.19 8.43
N PHE A 329 -8.27 12.22 8.83
CA PHE A 329 -8.99 13.47 9.07
C PHE A 329 -8.30 14.35 10.10
N PHE A 330 -7.95 13.80 11.26
CA PHE A 330 -7.29 14.56 12.31
C PHE A 330 -5.86 14.97 11.94
N LYS A 331 -5.12 14.13 11.20
CA LYS A 331 -3.80 14.50 10.66
C LYS A 331 -3.90 15.68 9.70
N SER A 332 -4.89 15.69 8.81
CA SER A 332 -5.10 16.77 7.86
C SER A 332 -5.50 18.07 8.56
N VAL A 333 -6.46 18.01 9.49
CA VAL A 333 -6.88 19.18 10.29
C VAL A 333 -5.71 19.75 11.09
N ARG A 334 -4.85 18.89 11.66
CA ARG A 334 -3.65 19.33 12.39
C ARG A 334 -2.72 20.16 11.50
N ARG A 335 -2.44 19.71 10.27
CA ARG A 335 -1.62 20.51 9.33
C ARG A 335 -2.25 21.86 9.06
N SER A 336 -3.55 21.90 8.78
CA SER A 336 -4.28 23.15 8.54
C SER A 336 -4.28 24.08 9.76
N LEU A 337 -4.36 23.54 10.97
CA LEU A 337 -4.19 24.27 12.24
C LEU A 337 -2.79 24.85 12.36
N ASP A 338 -1.76 24.04 12.15
CA ASP A 338 -0.36 24.46 12.24
C ASP A 338 -0.10 25.62 11.25
N ASP A 339 -0.55 25.50 9.99
CA ASP A 339 -0.42 26.54 8.96
C ASP A 339 -1.14 27.86 9.36
N PHE A 340 -2.33 27.76 9.94
CA PHE A 340 -3.08 28.92 10.41
C PHE A 340 -2.41 29.60 11.59
N MET A 341 -1.84 28.82 12.52
CA MET A 341 -1.12 29.36 13.67
C MET A 341 0.15 30.10 13.26
N THR A 342 0.85 29.63 12.21
CA THR A 342 2.01 30.34 11.64
C THR A 342 1.67 31.75 11.12
N TYR A 343 0.41 32.04 10.80
CA TYR A 343 -0.01 33.40 10.42
C TYR A 343 0.05 34.41 11.59
N PHE A 344 0.05 33.92 12.84
CA PHE A 344 0.07 34.73 14.05
C PHE A 344 1.43 34.73 14.78
N GLU A 345 2.40 34.00 14.26
CA GLU A 345 3.81 33.99 14.69
C GLU A 345 4.64 34.94 13.81
#